data_AF-A0A971GH74-F1
#
_entry.id   AF-A0A971GH74-F1
#
_cell.length_a   1.000
_cell.length_b   1.000
_cell.length_c   1.000
_cell.angle_alpha   90.00
_cell.angle_beta   90.00
_cell.angle_gamma   90.00
#
_symmetry.space_group_name_H-M   'P 1'
#
loop_
_entity.id
_entity.type
_entity.pdbx_description
1 polymer ?
#
loop_
_entity_poly.entity_id
_entity_poly.type
_entity_poly.pdbx_seq_one_letter_code
_entity_poly.pdbx_strand_id
1 'polypeptide(L)'
;MEPPVPSETFNGGIRLITVHEKDYINGQVNGTSCEKVMTPLARLSRAKIVSLGLFQGDMAKIRSPRGRLVGRVHADEGSSECIFIMDQSVDGANRLTSPTVSPGHGSFCYESSVDIPPLGQEAENA
;
A
#
# COMPACT_ATOMS: atom_id res chain seq x y z
N MET A 1 3.92 -16.09 -32.61
CA MET A 1 4.46 -15.13 -31.63
C MET A 1 3.26 -14.40 -31.07
N GLU A 2 2.92 -14.63 -29.80
CA GLU A 2 1.97 -13.76 -29.10
C GLU A 2 2.57 -12.36 -28.96
N PRO A 3 1.76 -11.30 -29.00
CA PRO A 3 2.24 -9.96 -28.73
C PRO A 3 2.76 -9.88 -27.29
N PRO A 4 3.77 -9.04 -27.00
CA PRO A 4 4.20 -8.81 -25.63
C PRO A 4 3.00 -8.28 -24.83
N VAL A 5 2.70 -8.96 -23.72
CA VAL A 5 1.71 -8.50 -22.74
C VAL A 5 2.09 -7.05 -22.36
N PRO A 6 1.17 -6.08 -22.44
CA PRO A 6 1.48 -4.70 -22.11
C PRO A 6 2.09 -4.66 -20.71
N SER A 7 3.28 -4.07 -20.57
CA SER A 7 3.82 -3.76 -19.25
C SER A 7 2.80 -2.85 -18.57
N GLU A 8 2.10 -3.35 -17.56
CA GLU A 8 1.08 -2.59 -16.84
C GLU A 8 1.70 -1.26 -16.40
N THR A 9 1.27 -0.17 -17.03
CA THR A 9 1.83 1.16 -16.84
C THR A 9 1.58 1.61 -15.40
N PHE A 10 2.66 1.80 -14.65
CA PHE A 10 2.63 2.39 -13.32
C PHE A 10 2.50 3.92 -13.49
N ASN A 11 1.36 4.47 -13.06
CA ASN A 11 1.06 5.90 -13.11
C ASN A 11 1.46 6.62 -11.83
N GLY A 12 1.71 5.90 -10.73
CA GLY A 12 2.20 6.46 -9.46
C GLY A 12 1.30 7.51 -8.84
N GLY A 13 -0.02 7.30 -8.91
CA GLY A 13 -1.01 8.34 -8.66
C GLY A 13 -1.38 8.61 -7.19
N ILE A 14 -0.92 7.79 -6.23
CA ILE A 14 -1.31 7.90 -4.82
C ILE A 14 -0.07 7.88 -3.94
N ARG A 15 0.09 8.89 -3.07
CA ARG A 15 1.22 9.00 -2.14
C ARG A 15 1.05 8.02 -0.99
N LEU A 16 1.99 7.09 -0.82
CA LEU A 16 2.08 6.20 0.32
C LEU A 16 2.71 6.93 1.52
N ILE A 17 2.00 6.89 2.64
CA ILE A 17 2.48 7.31 3.96
C ILE A 17 2.43 6.09 4.88
N THR A 18 3.59 5.73 5.44
CA THR A 18 3.64 4.72 6.50
C THR A 18 3.66 5.41 7.85
N VAL A 19 2.78 5.00 8.77
CA VAL A 19 2.68 5.58 10.12
C VAL A 19 2.98 4.54 11.19
N HIS A 20 3.50 4.98 12.33
CA HIS A 20 3.60 4.12 13.51
C HIS A 20 2.20 3.88 14.09
N GLU A 21 1.92 2.63 14.46
CA GLU A 21 0.73 2.29 15.23
C GLU A 21 1.00 2.64 16.71
N LYS A 22 0.04 3.32 17.35
CA LYS A 22 0.20 3.96 18.66
C LYS A 22 0.75 3.02 19.75
N ASP A 23 0.35 1.75 19.69
CA ASP A 23 0.69 0.73 20.69
C ASP A 23 1.72 -0.30 20.17
N TYR A 24 2.40 0.01 19.05
CA TYR A 24 3.34 -0.88 18.38
C TYR A 24 4.67 -0.19 18.09
N ILE A 25 5.78 -0.80 18.53
CA ILE A 25 7.13 -0.26 18.34
C ILE A 25 7.90 -1.17 17.39
N ASN A 26 7.84 -0.92 16.07
CA ASN A 26 8.78 -1.48 15.07
C ASN A 26 9.11 -2.99 15.21
N GLY A 27 8.14 -3.87 15.46
CA GLY A 27 8.36 -5.30 15.69
C GLY A 27 8.20 -5.74 17.13
N GLN A 28 8.11 -4.79 18.06
CA GLN A 28 8.03 -4.99 19.50
C GLN A 28 6.62 -4.61 19.96
N VAL A 29 5.87 -5.62 20.40
CA VAL A 29 4.61 -5.46 21.14
C VAL A 29 4.93 -5.42 22.63
N ASN A 30 4.24 -4.56 23.39
CA ASN A 30 4.19 -4.69 24.85
C ASN A 30 3.39 -5.96 25.17
N GLY A 31 4.09 -7.09 25.32
CA GLY A 31 3.48 -8.41 25.51
C GLY A 31 3.90 -9.40 24.43
N THR A 32 3.73 -10.68 24.76
CA THR A 32 4.25 -11.90 24.12
C THR A 32 4.36 -11.91 22.59
N SER A 33 5.31 -12.71 22.09
CA SER A 33 5.62 -13.01 20.68
C SER A 33 4.47 -13.72 19.92
N CYS A 34 3.25 -13.18 19.96
CA CYS A 34 2.21 -13.56 19.02
C CYS A 34 2.47 -12.79 17.73
N GLU A 35 2.93 -13.52 16.72
CA GLU A 35 2.94 -13.09 15.32
C GLU A 35 1.54 -12.61 14.94
N LYS A 36 1.31 -11.30 15.04
CA LYS A 36 0.13 -10.68 14.46
C LYS A 36 0.40 -10.61 12.96
N VAL A 37 0.18 -11.72 12.24
CA VAL A 37 0.08 -11.71 10.77
C VAL A 37 -1.20 -10.96 10.44
N MET A 38 -1.12 -9.63 10.50
CA MET A 38 -2.22 -8.75 10.14
C MET A 38 -2.21 -8.61 8.63
N THR A 39 -3.34 -8.92 8.01
CA THR A 39 -3.57 -8.50 6.62
C THR A 39 -3.32 -6.99 6.55
N PRO A 40 -2.42 -6.51 5.67
CA PRO A 40 -2.14 -5.09 5.49
C PRO A 40 -3.43 -4.28 5.34
N LEU A 41 -3.61 -3.22 6.12
CA LEU A 41 -4.73 -2.30 5.90
C LEU A 41 -4.33 -1.23 4.90
N ALA A 42 -5.10 -1.16 3.83
CA ALA A 42 -5.02 -0.15 2.80
C ALA A 42 -5.97 1.00 3.13
N ARG A 43 -5.52 1.97 3.92
CA ARG A 43 -6.36 3.11 4.32
C ARG A 43 -6.37 4.18 3.25
N LEU A 44 -7.55 4.54 2.81
CA LEU A 44 -7.83 5.51 1.75
C LEU A 44 -9.03 6.35 2.13
N SER A 45 -9.15 7.56 1.55
CA SER A 45 -10.39 8.31 1.68
C SER A 45 -11.55 7.56 1.01
N ARG A 46 -12.78 7.77 1.50
CA ARG A 46 -13.97 7.14 0.92
C ARG A 46 -14.17 7.50 -0.55
N ALA A 47 -13.93 8.76 -0.91
CA ALA A 47 -13.99 9.23 -2.29
C ALA A 47 -12.97 8.50 -3.18
N LYS A 48 -11.75 8.27 -2.69
CA LYS A 48 -10.72 7.53 -3.43
C LYS A 48 -11.12 6.07 -3.63
N ILE A 49 -11.63 5.41 -2.60
CA ILE A 49 -12.14 4.03 -2.67
C ILE A 49 -13.19 3.90 -3.79
N VAL A 50 -14.17 4.81 -3.80
CA VAL A 50 -15.21 4.85 -4.84
C VAL A 50 -14.63 5.14 -6.22
N SER A 51 -13.69 6.09 -6.33
CA SER A 51 -13.04 6.41 -7.62
C SER A 51 -12.25 5.25 -8.23
N LEU A 52 -11.78 4.32 -7.37
CA LEU A 52 -11.08 3.11 -7.78
C LEU A 52 -12.02 1.93 -8.05
N GLY A 53 -13.34 2.12 -7.87
CA GLY A 53 -14.34 1.05 -8.02
C GLY A 53 -14.25 -0.02 -6.93
N LEU A 54 -13.74 0.33 -5.74
CA LEU A 54 -13.56 -0.58 -4.61
C LEU A 54 -14.62 -0.32 -3.53
N PHE A 55 -14.76 -1.27 -2.61
CA PHE A 55 -15.59 -1.16 -1.40
C PHE A 55 -14.75 -1.33 -0.13
N GLN A 56 -15.28 -0.85 0.99
CA GLN A 56 -14.68 -1.10 2.30
C GLN A 56 -14.65 -2.61 2.59
N GLY A 57 -13.46 -3.11 2.95
CA GLY A 57 -13.25 -4.52 3.25
C GLY A 57 -12.77 -5.35 2.07
N ASP A 58 -12.78 -4.82 0.84
CA ASP A 58 -12.24 -5.50 -0.35
C ASP A 58 -10.75 -5.77 -0.21
N MET A 59 -10.29 -6.83 -0.85
CA MET A 59 -8.85 -7.04 -1.05
C MET A 59 -8.40 -6.24 -2.27
N ALA A 60 -7.27 -5.57 -2.19
CA ALA A 60 -6.70 -4.79 -3.28
C ALA A 60 -5.20 -5.06 -3.41
N LYS A 61 -4.74 -5.09 -4.67
CA LYS A 61 -3.32 -5.21 -4.99
C LYS A 61 -2.72 -3.80 -5.04
N ILE A 62 -1.79 -3.53 -4.14
CA ILE A 62 -1.04 -2.27 -4.07
C ILE A 62 0.30 -2.49 -4.75
N ARG A 63 0.70 -1.56 -5.62
CA ARG A 63 1.90 -1.68 -6.44
C ARG A 63 2.76 -0.45 -6.32
N SER A 64 4.07 -0.63 -6.31
CA SER A 64 5.05 0.41 -6.57
C SER A 64 6.09 -0.12 -7.57
N PRO A 65 7.02 0.71 -8.08
CA PRO A 65 8.08 0.24 -8.96
C PRO A 65 8.97 -0.84 -8.33
N ARG A 66 8.99 -0.97 -6.99
CA ARG A 66 9.81 -1.95 -6.27
C ARG A 66 9.12 -3.26 -5.98
N GLY A 67 7.79 -3.26 -5.95
CA GLY A 67 7.08 -4.43 -5.45
C GLY A 67 5.59 -4.27 -5.40
N ARG A 68 4.97 -5.27 -4.78
CA ARG A 68 3.53 -5.39 -4.64
C ARG A 68 3.17 -5.96 -3.29
N LEU A 69 2.03 -5.55 -2.78
CA LEU A 69 1.44 -6.03 -1.54
C LEU A 69 -0.06 -6.20 -1.77
N VAL A 70 -0.67 -7.18 -1.11
CA VAL A 70 -2.12 -7.33 -1.10
C VAL A 70 -2.60 -6.86 0.27
N GLY A 71 -3.55 -5.94 0.28
CA GLY A 71 -4.10 -5.37 1.52
C GLY A 71 -5.61 -5.27 1.46
N ARG A 72 -6.22 -5.15 2.64
CA ARG A 72 -7.66 -4.94 2.80
C ARG A 72 -7.97 -3.46 2.81
N VAL A 73 -8.88 -3.02 1.95
CA VAL A 73 -9.33 -1.63 1.83
C VAL A 73 -10.07 -1.21 3.10
N HIS A 74 -9.69 -0.06 3.64
CA HIS A 74 -10.35 0.55 4.79
C HIS A 74 -10.56 2.05 4.54
N ALA A 75 -11.76 2.54 4.84
CA ALA A 75 -12.04 3.97 4.71
C ALA A 75 -11.44 4.73 5.90
N ASP A 76 -10.67 5.76 5.61
CA ASP A 76 -10.17 6.74 6.57
C ASP A 76 -10.75 8.11 6.22
N GLU A 77 -11.75 8.54 6.98
CA GLU A 77 -12.50 9.78 6.75
C GLU A 77 -11.62 11.04 6.91
N GLY A 78 -10.46 10.93 7.55
CA GLY A 78 -9.49 12.03 7.69
C GLY A 78 -8.49 12.12 6.52
N SER A 79 -8.45 11.13 5.63
CA SER A 79 -7.46 11.05 4.56
C SER A 79 -7.86 11.86 3.33
N SER A 80 -6.86 12.47 2.68
CA SER A 80 -7.00 13.05 1.34
C SER A 80 -7.12 11.96 0.27
N GLU A 81 -7.76 12.27 -0.86
CA GLU A 81 -7.85 11.37 -2.03
C GLU A 81 -6.51 11.04 -2.68
N CYS A 82 -5.47 11.85 -2.42
CA CYS A 82 -4.13 11.63 -2.95
C CYS A 82 -3.25 10.81 -2.00
N ILE A 83 -3.78 10.40 -0.85
CA ILE A 83 -3.01 9.75 0.21
C ILE A 83 -3.49 8.31 0.42
N PHE A 84 -2.51 7.44 0.57
CA PHE A 84 -2.64 6.06 0.99
C PHE A 84 -1.87 5.85 2.29
N ILE A 85 -2.54 5.40 3.35
CA ILE A 85 -1.93 5.23 4.66
C ILE A 85 -1.81 3.75 5.01
N MET A 86 -0.62 3.33 5.41
CA MET A 86 -0.34 1.96 5.85
C MET A 86 0.41 1.97 7.19
N ASP A 87 0.18 0.99 8.04
CA ASP A 87 1.00 0.86 9.25
C ASP A 87 2.40 0.39 8.86
N GLN A 88 3.43 1.06 9.38
CA GLN A 88 4.83 0.78 9.05
C GLN A 88 5.26 -0.63 9.46
N SER A 89 4.58 -1.20 10.45
CA SER A 89 4.81 -2.52 11.02
C SER A 89 4.38 -3.69 10.15
N VAL A 90 3.58 -3.42 9.12
CA VAL A 90 3.01 -4.44 8.26
C VAL A 90 4.09 -5.18 7.49
N ASP A 91 4.06 -6.51 7.53
CA ASP A 91 4.97 -7.32 6.74
C ASP A 91 4.83 -7.00 5.24
N GLY A 92 5.97 -6.80 4.59
CA GLY A 92 6.03 -6.41 3.19
C GLY A 92 5.78 -4.92 2.89
N ALA A 93 5.49 -4.06 3.87
CA ALA A 93 5.37 -2.61 3.64
C ALA A 93 6.66 -2.02 3.02
N ASN A 94 7.83 -2.50 3.47
CA ASN A 94 9.13 -2.12 2.92
C ASN A 94 9.36 -2.57 1.47
N ARG A 95 8.52 -3.46 0.92
CA ARG A 95 8.57 -3.83 -0.52
C ARG A 95 7.99 -2.72 -1.40
N LEU A 96 7.15 -1.85 -0.83
CA LEU A 96 6.54 -0.74 -1.54
C LEU A 96 7.40 0.53 -1.47
N THR A 97 8.26 0.67 -0.47
CA THR A 97 9.06 1.87 -0.22
C THR A 97 10.47 1.78 -0.81
N SER A 98 10.98 2.90 -1.31
CA SER A 98 12.36 3.01 -1.81
C SER A 98 13.27 3.58 -0.73
N PRO A 99 14.39 2.93 -0.36
CA PRO A 99 15.48 3.60 0.31
C PRO A 99 16.17 4.55 -0.69
N THR A 100 15.75 5.81 -0.72
CA THR A 100 16.48 6.84 -1.47
C THR A 100 17.46 7.51 -0.52
N VAL A 101 18.74 7.51 -0.88
CA VAL A 101 19.76 8.27 -0.15
C VAL A 101 19.60 9.74 -0.56
N SER A 102 19.10 10.56 0.35
CA SER A 102 19.09 12.02 0.15
C SER A 102 20.53 12.53 0.01
N PRO A 103 20.85 13.40 -0.97
CA PRO A 103 22.13 14.09 -1.00
C PRO A 103 22.19 15.04 0.20
N GLY A 104 22.82 14.60 1.29
CA GLY A 104 22.81 15.30 2.56
C GLY A 104 22.12 14.48 3.64
N HIS A 105 22.83 14.27 4.74
CA HIS A 105 22.38 13.47 5.87
C HIS A 105 21.10 14.10 6.46
N GLY A 106 19.97 13.41 6.31
CA GLY A 106 18.73 13.73 7.00
C GLY A 106 17.61 14.21 6.08
N SER A 107 16.79 13.27 5.60
CA SER A 107 15.35 13.53 5.40
C SER A 107 14.61 12.21 5.56
N PHE A 108 13.67 12.17 6.51
CA PHE A 108 13.00 10.95 7.00
C PHE A 108 11.64 10.68 6.35
N CYS A 109 11.28 11.39 5.28
CA CYS A 109 10.00 11.21 4.63
C CYS A 109 10.21 10.59 3.26
N TYR A 110 10.19 9.25 3.22
CA TYR A 110 10.16 8.49 1.98
C TYR A 110 8.88 8.83 1.22
N GLU A 111 8.97 9.67 0.20
CA GLU A 111 7.86 9.83 -0.75
C GLU A 111 7.85 8.64 -1.68
N SER A 112 7.02 7.66 -1.36
CA SER A 112 6.72 6.54 -2.24
C SER A 112 5.35 6.78 -2.87
N SER A 113 5.25 6.55 -4.17
CA SER A 113 3.96 6.52 -4.86
C SER A 113 3.54 5.08 -5.09
N VAL A 114 2.24 4.83 -5.06
CA VAL A 114 1.63 3.55 -5.35
C VAL A 114 0.48 3.69 -6.33
N ASP A 115 0.17 2.57 -6.99
CA ASP A 115 -1.06 2.38 -7.73
C ASP A 115 -1.85 1.23 -7.11
N ILE A 116 -3.17 1.37 -7.18
CA ILE A 116 -4.13 0.37 -6.71
C ILE A 116 -5.06 0.11 -7.89
N PRO A 117 -4.67 -0.75 -8.85
CA PRO A 117 -5.56 -1.09 -9.94
C PRO A 117 -6.82 -1.75 -9.38
N PRO A 118 -7.98 -1.59 -10.06
CA PRO A 118 -9.12 -2.46 -9.83
C PRO A 118 -8.64 -3.91 -9.89
N LEU A 119 -9.19 -4.78 -9.04
CA LEU A 119 -9.08 -6.20 -9.29
C LEU A 119 -9.86 -6.46 -10.59
N GLY A 120 -9.18 -6.37 -11.73
CA GLY A 120 -9.69 -7.00 -12.93
C GLY A 120 -10.05 -8.42 -12.54
N GLN A 121 -11.26 -8.86 -12.91
CA GLN A 121 -11.59 -10.27 -12.97
C GLN A 121 -10.31 -10.97 -13.44
N GLU A 122 -9.72 -11.83 -12.59
CA GLU A 122 -8.77 -12.80 -13.14
C GLU A 122 -9.51 -13.38 -14.33
N ALA A 123 -8.94 -13.19 -15.52
CA ALA A 123 -9.59 -13.65 -16.72
C ALA A 123 -9.95 -15.11 -16.48
N GLU A 124 -11.26 -15.38 -16.37
CA GLU A 124 -11.83 -16.66 -16.74
C GLU A 124 -11.30 -16.90 -18.15
N ASN A 125 -10.20 -17.65 -18.24
CA ASN A 125 -9.63 -18.34 -19.40
C ASN A 125 -8.16 -18.69 -19.07
N ALA A 126 -7.98 -19.67 -18.20
CA ALA A 126 -6.85 -20.59 -18.23
C ALA A 126 -7.37 -22.00 -17.89
#